data_AF-A0A815YMQ0-F1
#
_entry.id   AF-A0A815YMQ0-F1
#
_cell.length_a   1.000
_cell.length_b   1.000
_cell.length_c   1.000
_cell.angle_alpha   90.00
_cell.angle_beta   90.00
_cell.angle_gamma   90.00
#
_symmetry.space_group_name_H-M   'P 1'
#
loop_
_entity.id
_entity.type
_entity.pdbx_description
1 polymer ?
#
loop_
_entity_poly.entity_id
_entity_poly.type
_entity_poly.pdbx_seq_one_letter_code
_entity_poly.pdbx_strand_id
1 'polypeptide(L)'
;MSSTSKSSQQTQNSSYFTSQETTRSILVTKVSLALDENDILRSLAHDNLNIEKVSRRYDPDRQPIPVIRVDFKSDNEAMLFINRRYIFINGVKYPARGYWPLICRRCQNEGHFASQCPKQALTEERLIELFTIQQEQLESMMNSFEAKWNARLSQLKTSSTNSNMEQLVPIFKDLNTVCQQFFQQNGQTQQQLGSIVSRVQGVQTKSNNQ
;
A
#
# COMPACT_ATOMS: atom_id res chain seq x y z
N MET A 1 10.18 -55.80 -37.72
CA MET A 1 11.11 -54.68 -38.00
C MET A 1 10.46 -53.86 -39.10
N SER A 2 10.02 -52.62 -38.96
CA SER A 2 10.29 -51.59 -37.96
C SER A 2 9.09 -50.65 -37.87
N SER A 3 8.79 -50.24 -36.66
CA SER A 3 7.84 -49.21 -36.24
C SER A 3 8.39 -47.81 -36.53
N THR A 4 7.53 -46.86 -36.90
CA THR A 4 7.47 -45.43 -36.44
C THR A 4 6.58 -44.64 -37.41
N SER A 5 5.85 -43.58 -37.07
CA SER A 5 5.25 -43.04 -35.86
C SER A 5 4.40 -41.85 -36.30
N LYS A 6 3.25 -41.65 -35.67
CA LYS A 6 2.33 -40.52 -35.90
C LYS A 6 3.00 -39.20 -35.50
N SER A 7 2.90 -38.18 -36.36
CA SER A 7 3.27 -36.80 -36.02
C SER A 7 2.03 -36.03 -35.57
N SER A 8 1.95 -35.77 -34.28
CA SER A 8 0.94 -34.93 -33.65
C SER A 8 1.26 -33.46 -33.89
N GLN A 9 0.28 -32.70 -34.40
CA GLN A 9 0.32 -31.25 -34.45
C GLN A 9 0.31 -30.70 -33.01
N GLN A 10 1.42 -30.10 -32.59
CA GLN A 10 1.49 -29.28 -31.39
C GLN A 10 1.04 -27.86 -31.74
N THR A 11 -0.15 -27.53 -31.26
CA THR A 11 -0.67 -26.18 -31.08
C THR A 11 0.34 -25.36 -30.27
N GLN A 12 0.97 -24.38 -30.90
CA GLN A 12 1.77 -23.39 -30.17
C GLN A 12 0.81 -22.46 -29.42
N ASN A 13 0.62 -22.77 -28.14
CA ASN A 13 0.01 -21.88 -27.17
C ASN A 13 0.80 -20.57 -27.16
N SER A 14 0.15 -19.49 -27.58
CA SER A 14 0.52 -18.13 -27.20
C SER A 14 0.59 -18.09 -25.67
N SER A 15 1.80 -17.87 -25.14
CA SER A 15 2.00 -17.68 -23.71
C SER A 15 1.42 -16.31 -23.33
N TYR A 16 0.12 -16.30 -23.09
CA TYR A 16 -0.56 -15.24 -22.36
C TYR A 16 0.19 -14.98 -21.05
N PHE A 17 0.39 -13.70 -20.76
CA PHE A 17 0.94 -13.16 -19.53
C PHE A 17 0.45 -13.93 -18.31
N THR A 18 1.29 -14.81 -17.77
CA THR A 18 1.10 -15.36 -16.43
C THR A 18 2.16 -14.77 -15.50
N SER A 19 1.82 -14.76 -14.22
CA SER A 19 2.64 -14.47 -13.04
C SER A 19 2.52 -13.05 -12.47
N GLN A 20 2.18 -13.04 -11.18
CA GLN A 20 2.27 -11.94 -10.23
C GLN A 20 3.46 -11.03 -10.53
N GLU A 21 3.23 -9.88 -11.16
CA GLU A 21 4.28 -8.88 -11.32
C GLU A 21 4.63 -8.37 -9.91
N THR A 22 5.76 -8.83 -9.40
CA THR A 22 6.20 -8.57 -8.03
C THR A 22 6.37 -7.07 -7.82
N THR A 23 5.88 -6.58 -6.68
CA THR A 23 5.94 -5.17 -6.25
C THR A 23 7.35 -4.62 -6.04
N ARG A 24 8.34 -5.47 -6.28
CA ARG A 24 9.74 -5.33 -5.88
C ARG A 24 10.62 -5.00 -7.09
N SER A 25 10.10 -4.29 -8.08
CA SER A 25 10.78 -4.12 -9.37
C SER A 25 10.99 -2.65 -9.73
N ILE A 26 12.19 -2.27 -10.16
CA ILE A 26 12.48 -0.93 -10.71
C ILE A 26 12.94 -1.01 -12.16
N LEU A 27 12.71 0.07 -12.91
CA LEU A 27 13.33 0.34 -14.20
C LEU A 27 14.49 1.29 -14.03
N VAL A 28 15.65 0.90 -14.55
CA VAL A 28 16.82 1.76 -14.65
C VAL A 28 17.00 2.10 -16.13
N THR A 29 17.07 3.40 -16.43
CA THR A 29 17.13 3.91 -17.81
C THR A 29 18.49 4.49 -18.13
N LYS A 30 18.79 4.66 -19.41
CA LYS A 30 20.07 5.16 -19.92
C LYS A 30 21.27 4.27 -19.54
N VAL A 31 21.02 2.99 -19.28
CA VAL A 31 22.09 2.03 -18.97
C VAL A 31 22.88 1.73 -20.22
N SER A 32 24.21 1.72 -20.10
CA SER A 32 25.10 1.42 -21.22
C SER A 32 24.76 0.07 -21.86
N LEU A 33 24.75 0.05 -23.21
CA LEU A 33 24.54 -1.18 -23.96
C LEU A 33 25.71 -2.16 -23.83
N ALA A 34 26.90 -1.66 -23.49
CA ALA A 34 28.10 -2.46 -23.30
C ALA A 34 28.16 -3.21 -21.97
N LEU A 35 27.33 -2.84 -20.98
CA LEU A 35 27.28 -3.53 -19.70
C LEU A 35 26.40 -4.79 -19.81
N ASP A 36 26.95 -5.96 -19.52
CA ASP A 36 26.14 -7.18 -19.46
C ASP A 36 25.37 -7.28 -18.13
N GLU A 37 24.40 -8.21 -18.06
CA GLU A 37 23.55 -8.38 -16.88
C GLU A 37 24.34 -8.87 -15.64
N ASN A 38 25.42 -9.63 -15.84
CA ASN A 38 26.27 -10.13 -14.76
C ASN A 38 27.15 -9.03 -14.17
N ASP A 39 27.65 -8.11 -14.99
CA ASP A 39 28.38 -6.91 -14.54
C ASP A 39 27.48 -6.03 -13.68
N ILE A 40 26.25 -5.82 -14.14
CA ILE A 40 25.26 -5.06 -13.39
C ILE A 40 24.96 -5.76 -12.07
N LEU A 41 24.68 -7.07 -12.09
CA LEU A 41 24.39 -7.84 -10.89
C LEU A 41 25.56 -7.79 -9.89
N ARG A 42 26.80 -7.95 -10.35
CA ARG A 42 28.01 -7.86 -9.51
C ARG A 42 28.15 -6.48 -8.88
N SER A 43 27.96 -5.41 -9.66
CA SER A 43 27.99 -4.05 -9.14
C SER A 43 26.97 -3.84 -8.03
N LEU A 44 25.74 -4.31 -8.24
CA LEU A 44 24.66 -4.08 -7.30
C LEU A 44 24.75 -4.99 -6.07
N ALA A 45 25.32 -6.19 -6.21
CA ALA A 45 25.62 -7.08 -5.10
C ALA A 45 26.68 -6.49 -4.16
N HIS A 46 27.63 -5.70 -4.68
CA HIS A 46 28.63 -5.01 -3.87
C HIS A 46 28.02 -4.00 -2.88
N ASP A 47 26.88 -3.41 -3.24
CA ASP A 47 26.12 -2.49 -2.38
C ASP A 47 25.26 -3.22 -1.33
N ASN A 48 25.45 -4.53 -1.13
CA ASN A 48 24.66 -5.39 -0.26
C ASN A 48 23.14 -5.37 -0.54
N LEU A 49 22.76 -5.19 -1.81
CA LEU A 49 21.37 -5.21 -2.24
C LEU A 49 20.90 -6.65 -2.46
N ASN A 50 19.77 -7.04 -1.87
CA ASN A 50 19.20 -8.37 -2.07
C ASN A 50 18.45 -8.43 -3.41
N ILE A 51 19.20 -8.53 -4.50
CA ILE A 51 18.64 -8.65 -5.84
C ILE A 51 18.21 -10.08 -6.11
N GLU A 52 17.00 -10.22 -6.64
CA GLU A 52 16.45 -11.46 -7.14
C GLU A 52 16.87 -11.69 -8.59
N LYS A 53 16.74 -10.65 -9.43
CA LYS A 53 17.01 -10.76 -10.88
C LYS A 53 17.35 -9.41 -11.49
N VAL A 54 18.21 -9.42 -12.50
CA VAL A 54 18.40 -8.31 -13.45
C VAL A 54 17.98 -8.81 -14.82
N SER A 55 17.26 -7.99 -15.58
CA SER A 55 16.85 -8.32 -16.95
C SER A 55 16.90 -7.12 -17.88
N ARG A 56 17.52 -7.30 -19.04
CA ARG A 56 17.58 -6.31 -20.10
C ARG A 56 16.28 -6.27 -20.88
N ARG A 57 15.87 -5.07 -21.28
CA ARG A 57 14.71 -4.89 -22.16
C ARG A 57 15.17 -4.85 -23.61
N TYR A 58 14.28 -5.31 -24.47
CA TYR A 58 14.47 -5.35 -25.91
C TYR A 58 13.28 -4.65 -26.58
N ASP A 59 13.52 -4.06 -27.75
CA ASP A 59 12.47 -3.54 -28.62
C ASP A 59 11.75 -4.68 -29.37
N PRO A 60 10.71 -4.38 -30.17
CA PRO A 60 10.00 -5.40 -30.96
C PRO A 60 10.89 -6.19 -31.93
N ASP A 61 11.98 -5.57 -32.41
CA ASP A 61 12.96 -6.17 -33.32
C ASP A 61 14.05 -6.96 -32.58
N ARG A 62 13.88 -7.15 -31.27
CA ARG A 62 14.81 -7.85 -30.36
C ARG A 62 16.17 -7.17 -30.22
N GLN A 63 16.27 -5.88 -30.48
CA GLN A 63 17.48 -5.11 -30.19
C GLN A 63 17.47 -4.66 -28.73
N PRO A 64 18.62 -4.71 -28.03
CA PRO A 64 18.71 -4.27 -26.64
C PRO A 64 18.50 -2.77 -26.56
N ILE A 65 17.59 -2.34 -25.69
CA ILE A 65 17.38 -0.91 -25.39
C ILE A 65 18.12 -0.53 -24.10
N PRO A 66 18.45 0.75 -23.88
CA PRO A 66 19.19 1.22 -22.70
C PRO A 66 18.31 1.26 -21.45
N VAL A 67 17.58 0.18 -21.18
CA VAL A 67 16.66 -0.01 -20.06
C VAL A 67 16.84 -1.41 -19.50
N ILE A 68 17.03 -1.49 -18.21
CA ILE A 68 17.03 -2.75 -17.46
C ILE A 68 15.92 -2.72 -16.42
N ARG A 69 15.45 -3.92 -16.05
CA ARG A 69 14.59 -4.17 -14.90
C ARG A 69 15.43 -4.84 -13.82
N VAL A 70 15.32 -4.35 -12.60
CA VAL A 70 15.95 -4.94 -11.42
C VAL A 70 14.83 -5.36 -10.46
N ASP A 71 14.81 -6.65 -10.14
CA ASP A 71 13.87 -7.28 -9.22
C ASP A 71 14.58 -7.51 -7.88
N PHE A 72 13.98 -7.05 -6.79
CA PHE A 72 14.49 -7.16 -5.43
C PHE A 72 13.78 -8.26 -4.66
N LYS A 73 14.45 -8.83 -3.66
CA LYS A 73 13.85 -9.78 -2.73
C LYS A 73 12.91 -9.09 -1.74
N SER A 74 13.11 -7.79 -1.46
CA SER A 74 12.34 -7.02 -0.47
C SER A 74 11.71 -5.74 -1.06
N ASP A 75 10.48 -5.42 -0.64
CA ASP A 75 9.81 -4.16 -1.00
C ASP A 75 10.56 -2.93 -0.48
N ASN A 76 11.17 -3.02 0.71
CA ASN A 76 11.89 -1.90 1.32
C ASN A 76 13.09 -1.45 0.47
N GLU A 77 13.77 -2.40 -0.18
CA GLU A 77 14.89 -2.11 -1.08
C GLU A 77 14.41 -1.43 -2.36
N ALA A 78 13.35 -1.96 -2.97
CA ALA A 78 12.74 -1.34 -4.14
C ALA A 78 12.29 0.10 -3.84
N MET A 79 11.68 0.33 -2.68
CA MET A 79 11.21 1.65 -2.24
C MET A 79 12.35 2.64 -1.99
N LEU A 80 13.51 2.19 -1.50
CA LEU A 80 14.70 3.04 -1.36
C LEU A 80 15.06 3.70 -2.70
N PHE A 81 15.09 2.93 -3.79
CA PHE A 81 15.46 3.43 -5.12
C PHE A 81 14.34 4.22 -5.79
N ILE A 82 13.07 3.85 -5.56
CA ILE A 82 11.93 4.64 -6.03
C ILE A 82 11.96 6.05 -5.41
N ASN A 83 12.27 6.16 -4.11
CA ASN A 83 12.36 7.44 -3.41
C ASN A 83 13.60 8.24 -3.84
N ARG A 84 14.76 7.59 -3.98
CA ARG A 84 16.00 8.24 -4.43
C ARG A 84 15.97 8.64 -5.91
N ARG A 85 15.17 7.96 -6.74
CA ARG A 85 15.06 8.16 -8.21
C ARG A 85 16.34 7.86 -9.00
N TYR A 86 17.34 7.24 -8.37
CA TYR A 86 18.56 6.81 -9.03
C TYR A 86 19.19 5.59 -8.34
N ILE A 87 20.08 4.92 -9.06
CA ILE A 87 20.91 3.81 -8.59
C ILE A 87 22.33 3.96 -9.14
N PHE A 88 23.33 3.46 -8.42
CA PHE A 88 24.71 3.43 -8.92
C PHE A 88 25.01 2.05 -9.52
N ILE A 89 25.59 2.02 -10.72
CA ILE A 89 26.10 0.79 -11.36
C ILE A 89 27.50 1.11 -11.85
N ASN A 90 28.50 0.36 -11.36
CA ASN A 90 29.93 0.60 -11.56
C ASN A 90 30.33 2.06 -11.25
N GLY A 91 29.80 2.63 -10.15
CA GLY A 91 30.06 4.01 -9.74
C GLY A 91 29.33 5.08 -10.58
N VAL A 92 28.61 4.71 -11.64
CA VAL A 92 27.86 5.65 -12.49
C VAL A 92 26.41 5.75 -12.01
N LYS A 93 25.91 6.98 -11.88
CA LYS A 93 24.53 7.27 -11.45
C LYS A 93 23.55 7.12 -12.60
N TYR A 94 22.60 6.20 -12.47
CA TYR A 94 21.54 5.98 -13.46
C TYR A 94 20.15 6.38 -12.91
N PRO A 95 19.28 7.01 -13.72
CA PRO A 95 17.90 7.27 -13.34
C PRO A 95 17.12 5.98 -13.12
N ALA A 96 16.42 5.91 -11.99
CA ALA A 96 15.59 4.78 -11.60
C ALA A 96 14.13 5.23 -11.37
N ARG A 97 13.18 4.38 -11.74
CA ARG A 97 11.74 4.59 -11.50
C ARG A 97 11.07 3.25 -11.19
N GLY A 98 9.92 3.27 -10.54
CA GLY A 98 9.14 2.04 -10.33
C GLY A 98 8.80 1.36 -11.66
N TYR A 99 8.90 0.02 -11.71
CA TYR A 99 8.35 -0.75 -12.82
C TYR A 99 6.82 -0.61 -12.82
N TRP A 100 6.22 -0.67 -14.00
CA TRP A 100 4.95 -0.04 -14.31
C TRP A 100 3.66 -0.55 -13.61
N PRO A 101 3.58 -1.69 -12.88
CA PRO A 101 2.45 -1.93 -11.99
C PRO A 101 2.53 -1.16 -10.66
N LEU A 102 3.64 -0.47 -10.35
CA LEU A 102 3.85 0.18 -9.04
C LEU A 102 3.50 1.65 -8.98
N ILE A 103 3.17 2.26 -10.12
CA ILE A 103 2.89 3.69 -10.18
C ILE A 103 1.38 3.88 -10.30
N CYS A 104 0.77 4.52 -9.31
CA CYS A 104 -0.64 4.90 -9.41
C CYS A 104 -0.89 5.81 -10.63
N ARG A 105 -1.38 5.25 -11.75
CA ARG A 105 -1.88 6.02 -12.92
C ARG A 105 -3.02 6.95 -12.51
N ARG A 106 -3.86 6.53 -11.57
CA ARG A 106 -5.02 7.31 -11.07
C ARG A 106 -4.61 8.60 -10.37
N CYS A 107 -3.34 8.69 -9.95
CA CYS A 107 -2.79 9.76 -9.15
C CYS A 107 -1.68 10.52 -9.86
N GLN A 108 -1.46 10.27 -11.15
CA GLN A 108 -0.37 10.91 -11.91
C GLN A 108 1.01 10.77 -11.25
N ASN A 109 1.31 9.59 -10.68
CA ASN A 109 2.62 9.23 -10.13
C ASN A 109 2.98 9.76 -8.71
N GLU A 110 1.98 10.02 -7.85
CA GLU A 110 2.14 10.41 -6.43
C GLU A 110 2.72 9.29 -5.52
N GLY A 111 3.86 8.67 -5.84
CA GLY A 111 4.71 7.96 -4.85
C GLY A 111 4.15 6.77 -4.06
N HIS A 112 3.03 6.16 -4.46
CA HIS A 112 2.45 4.97 -3.82
C HIS A 112 2.02 3.91 -4.84
N PHE A 113 1.90 2.67 -4.37
CA PHE A 113 1.45 1.52 -5.17
C PHE A 113 -0.01 1.67 -5.60
N ALA A 114 -0.38 1.16 -6.79
CA ALA A 114 -1.75 1.26 -7.30
C ALA A 114 -2.79 0.60 -6.37
N SER A 115 -2.42 -0.45 -5.63
CA SER A 115 -3.25 -1.12 -4.62
C SER A 115 -3.42 -0.35 -3.31
N GLN A 116 -2.57 0.66 -3.09
CA GLN A 116 -2.60 1.55 -1.92
C GLN A 116 -3.03 2.96 -2.32
N CYS A 117 -3.70 3.07 -3.46
CA CYS A 117 -4.12 4.32 -4.04
C CYS A 117 -5.24 4.94 -3.21
N PRO A 118 -5.06 6.15 -2.62
CA PRO A 118 -6.14 6.82 -1.91
C PRO A 118 -7.24 7.33 -2.85
N LYS A 119 -6.96 7.37 -4.16
CA LYS A 119 -7.93 7.62 -5.25
C LYS A 119 -8.55 6.32 -5.79
N GLN A 120 -8.30 5.16 -5.18
CA GLN A 120 -9.08 3.97 -5.45
C GLN A 120 -10.51 4.35 -5.09
N ALA A 121 -11.39 4.42 -6.10
CA ALA A 121 -12.80 4.64 -5.87
C ALA A 121 -13.19 3.68 -4.76
N LEU A 122 -13.50 4.23 -3.58
CA LEU A 122 -14.04 3.47 -2.48
C LEU A 122 -15.31 2.88 -3.08
N THR A 123 -15.27 1.60 -3.42
CA THR A 123 -16.47 0.93 -3.91
C THR A 123 -17.47 0.97 -2.77
N GLU A 124 -18.75 0.90 -3.09
CA GLU A 124 -19.81 0.91 -2.08
C GLU A 124 -19.55 -0.16 -1.02
N GLU A 125 -19.05 -1.33 -1.43
CA GLU A 125 -18.67 -2.42 -0.52
C GLU A 125 -17.54 -2.02 0.43
N ARG A 126 -16.54 -1.27 -0.03
CA ARG A 126 -15.42 -0.82 0.81
C ARG A 126 -15.83 0.31 1.76
N LEU A 127 -16.77 1.17 1.37
CA LEU A 127 -17.36 2.16 2.26
C LEU A 127 -18.17 1.48 3.37
N ILE A 128 -18.98 0.48 3.01
CA ILE A 128 -19.74 -0.32 3.95
C ILE A 128 -18.78 -1.02 4.92
N GLU A 129 -17.72 -1.67 4.42
CA GLU A 129 -16.74 -2.35 5.26
C GLU A 129 -16.05 -1.38 6.25
N LEU A 130 -15.62 -0.20 5.79
CA LEU A 130 -15.00 0.80 6.65
C LEU A 130 -15.98 1.33 7.71
N PHE A 131 -17.25 1.53 7.33
CA PHE A 131 -18.28 1.96 8.26
C PHE A 131 -18.59 0.89 9.31
N THR A 132 -18.65 -0.39 8.92
CA THR A 132 -18.83 -1.51 9.86
C THR A 132 -17.68 -1.61 10.85
N ILE A 133 -16.43 -1.53 10.38
CA ILE A 133 -15.26 -1.54 11.27
C ILE A 133 -15.31 -0.38 12.27
N GLN A 134 -15.76 0.80 11.84
CA GLN A 134 -15.94 1.93 12.74
C GLN A 134 -17.04 1.70 13.78
N GLN A 135 -18.17 1.10 13.39
CA GLN A 135 -19.24 0.76 14.33
C GLN A 135 -18.75 -0.26 15.38
N GLU A 136 -18.04 -1.29 14.97
CA GLU A 136 -17.48 -2.29 15.90
C GLU A 136 -16.47 -1.68 16.89
N GLN A 137 -15.62 -0.77 16.41
CA GLN A 137 -14.70 -0.03 17.28
C GLN A 137 -15.46 0.83 18.30
N LEU A 138 -16.56 1.46 17.88
CA LEU A 138 -17.41 2.27 18.74
C LEU A 138 -18.07 1.44 19.85
N GLU A 139 -18.66 0.31 19.47
CA GLU A 139 -19.27 -0.61 20.41
C GLU A 139 -18.25 -1.16 21.41
N SER A 140 -17.05 -1.52 20.94
CA SER A 140 -15.95 -1.96 21.80
C SER A 140 -15.56 -0.92 22.84
N MET A 141 -15.43 0.35 22.43
CA MET A 141 -15.14 1.45 23.35
C MET A 141 -16.25 1.67 24.38
N MET A 142 -17.51 1.63 23.96
CA MET A 142 -18.67 1.77 24.84
C MET A 142 -18.74 0.64 25.87
N ASN A 143 -18.54 -0.61 25.44
CA ASN A 143 -18.52 -1.77 26.32
C ASN A 143 -17.36 -1.69 27.33
N SER A 144 -16.19 -1.25 26.90
CA SER A 144 -15.03 -1.04 27.80
C SER A 144 -15.32 0.03 28.85
N PHE A 145 -15.96 1.13 28.43
CA PHE A 145 -16.37 2.21 29.32
C PHE A 145 -17.40 1.72 30.35
N GLU A 146 -18.44 1.03 29.92
CA GLU A 146 -19.48 0.49 30.80
C GLU A 146 -18.91 -0.49 31.82
N ALA A 147 -18.01 -1.39 31.39
CA ALA A 147 -17.34 -2.33 32.28
C ALA A 147 -16.51 -1.60 33.37
N LYS A 148 -15.75 -0.58 33.00
CA LYS A 148 -14.97 0.24 33.95
C LYS A 148 -15.87 0.99 34.92
N TRP A 149 -16.97 1.57 34.42
CA TRP A 149 -17.97 2.26 35.23
C TRP A 149 -18.60 1.34 36.28
N ASN A 150 -19.06 0.15 35.86
CA ASN A 150 -19.70 -0.82 36.74
C ASN A 150 -18.74 -1.40 37.79
N ALA A 151 -17.49 -1.66 37.42
CA ALA A 151 -16.45 -2.07 38.36
C ALA A 151 -16.21 -1.00 39.44
N ARG A 152 -16.20 0.28 39.04
CA ARG A 152 -15.96 1.39 39.98
C ARG A 152 -17.18 1.68 40.86
N LEU A 153 -18.40 1.60 40.33
CA LEU A 153 -19.63 1.67 41.14
C LEU A 153 -19.67 0.57 42.21
N SER A 154 -19.20 -0.63 41.87
CA SER A 154 -19.10 -1.74 42.83
C SER A 154 -18.10 -1.42 43.95
N GLN A 155 -16.97 -0.77 43.65
CA GLN A 155 -15.98 -0.33 44.65
C GLN A 155 -16.50 0.79 45.56
N LEU A 156 -17.32 1.70 45.04
CA LEU A 156 -17.96 2.74 45.85
C LEU A 156 -18.99 2.16 46.82
N LYS A 157 -19.76 1.15 46.38
CA LYS A 157 -20.73 0.46 47.25
C LYS A 157 -20.09 -0.29 48.41
N THR A 158 -18.85 -0.76 48.27
CA THR A 158 -18.13 -1.45 49.34
C THR A 158 -17.35 -0.49 50.28
N SER A 159 -17.19 0.77 49.89
CA SER A 159 -16.45 1.78 50.66
C SER A 159 -17.39 2.56 51.60
N SER A 160 -17.60 2.03 52.81
CA SER A 160 -18.53 2.55 53.83
C SER A 160 -18.05 3.82 54.58
N THR A 161 -17.52 4.84 53.90
CA THR A 161 -17.14 6.10 54.59
C THR A 161 -17.50 7.34 53.78
N ASN A 162 -18.00 8.37 54.48
CA ASN A 162 -18.60 9.63 53.99
C ASN A 162 -17.66 10.59 53.21
N SER A 163 -16.70 10.07 52.45
CA SER A 163 -15.77 10.84 51.60
C SER A 163 -16.24 10.81 50.13
N ASN A 164 -17.49 11.19 49.86
CA ASN A 164 -18.17 10.84 48.61
C ASN A 164 -17.92 11.77 47.40
N MET A 165 -17.35 12.97 47.56
CA MET A 165 -17.18 13.92 46.45
C MET A 165 -15.79 13.86 45.81
N GLU A 166 -14.72 13.80 46.60
CA GLU A 166 -13.35 13.80 46.08
C GLU A 166 -13.01 12.53 45.29
N GLN A 167 -13.69 11.41 45.60
CA GLN A 167 -13.55 10.15 44.86
C GLN A 167 -14.26 10.15 43.49
N LEU A 168 -15.18 11.09 43.24
CA LEU A 168 -15.89 11.24 41.97
C LEU A 168 -15.14 12.14 40.97
N VAL A 169 -14.24 13.01 41.44
CA VAL A 169 -13.46 13.93 40.59
C VAL A 169 -12.61 13.21 39.53
N PRO A 170 -11.88 12.11 39.85
CA PRO A 170 -11.16 11.34 38.83
C PRO A 170 -12.12 10.71 37.81
N ILE A 171 -13.32 10.33 38.22
CA ILE A 171 -14.33 9.69 37.37
C ILE A 171 -14.82 10.67 36.31
N PHE A 172 -15.15 11.91 36.69
CA PHE A 172 -15.53 12.93 35.72
C PHE A 172 -14.40 13.31 34.77
N LYS A 173 -13.13 13.25 35.22
CA LYS A 173 -11.96 13.48 34.35
C LYS A 173 -11.78 12.35 33.32
N ASP A 174 -11.91 11.10 33.74
CA ASP A 174 -11.81 9.95 32.83
C ASP A 174 -12.95 9.97 31.80
N LEU A 175 -14.17 10.29 32.24
CA LEU A 175 -15.36 10.37 31.38
C LEU A 175 -15.24 11.52 30.37
N ASN A 176 -14.79 12.69 30.82
CA ASN A 176 -14.48 13.81 29.92
C ASN A 176 -13.37 13.44 28.92
N THR A 177 -12.36 12.68 29.34
CA THR A 177 -11.28 12.23 28.44
C THR A 177 -11.80 11.27 27.37
N VAL A 178 -12.64 10.30 27.74
CA VAL A 178 -13.29 9.38 26.79
C VAL A 178 -14.19 10.14 25.82
N CYS A 179 -15.00 11.09 26.32
CA CYS A 179 -15.81 11.94 25.46
C CYS A 179 -14.96 12.80 24.51
N GLN A 180 -13.87 13.42 24.99
CA GLN A 180 -12.97 14.21 24.14
C GLN A 180 -12.30 13.37 23.06
N GLN A 181 -11.84 12.16 23.38
CA GLN A 181 -11.27 11.24 22.40
C GLN A 181 -12.31 10.83 21.35
N PHE A 182 -13.53 10.52 21.79
CA PHE A 182 -14.65 10.22 20.91
C PHE A 182 -14.98 11.39 19.97
N PHE A 183 -15.07 12.62 20.49
CA PHE A 183 -15.38 13.80 19.68
C PHE A 183 -14.24 14.17 18.72
N GLN A 184 -12.98 14.00 19.12
CA GLN A 184 -11.83 14.21 18.22
C GLN A 184 -11.81 13.18 17.09
N GLN A 185 -11.99 11.89 17.40
CA GLN A 185 -12.03 10.83 16.39
C GLN A 185 -13.22 10.97 15.45
N ASN A 186 -14.41 11.30 15.97
CA ASN A 186 -15.60 11.53 15.14
C ASN A 186 -15.50 12.83 14.33
N GLY A 187 -14.91 13.89 14.88
CA GLY A 187 -14.68 15.14 14.14
C GLY A 187 -13.73 14.94 12.95
N GLN A 188 -12.65 14.18 13.15
CA GLN A 188 -11.74 13.80 12.05
C GLN A 188 -12.43 12.92 11.02
N THR A 189 -13.26 11.98 11.47
CA THR A 189 -14.02 11.08 10.59
C THR A 189 -15.06 11.84 9.77
N GLN A 190 -15.81 12.77 10.36
CA GLN A 190 -16.78 13.60 9.63
C GLN A 190 -16.09 14.50 8.60
N GLN A 191 -14.91 15.04 8.91
CA GLN A 191 -14.12 15.80 7.94
C GLN A 191 -13.65 14.91 6.78
N GLN A 192 -13.23 13.68 7.06
CA GLN A 192 -12.83 12.72 6.04
C GLN A 192 -14.01 12.31 5.15
N LEU A 193 -15.16 11.96 5.74
CA LEU A 193 -16.39 11.62 5.03
C LEU A 193 -16.94 12.81 4.23
N GLY A 194 -16.95 14.02 4.80
CA GLY A 194 -17.33 15.24 4.10
C GLY A 194 -16.43 15.51 2.90
N SER A 195 -15.11 15.31 3.04
CA SER A 195 -14.17 15.44 1.92
C SER A 195 -14.39 14.39 0.83
N ILE A 196 -14.81 13.17 1.20
CA ILE A 196 -15.15 12.10 0.26
C ILE A 196 -16.44 12.44 -0.49
N VAL A 197 -17.50 12.85 0.21
CA VAL A 197 -18.80 13.21 -0.38
C VAL A 197 -18.66 14.41 -1.33
N SER A 198 -17.96 15.47 -0.93
CA SER A 198 -17.72 16.63 -1.80
C SER A 198 -16.92 16.27 -3.06
N ARG A 199 -16.00 15.30 -2.97
CA ARG A 199 -15.23 14.81 -4.13
C ARG A 199 -16.09 13.97 -5.08
N VAL A 200 -16.98 13.12 -4.56
CA VAL A 200 -17.92 12.34 -5.36
C VAL A 200 -18.90 13.25 -6.12
N GLN A 201 -19.45 14.27 -5.46
CA GLN A 201 -20.34 15.26 -6.08
C GLN A 201 -19.61 16.14 -7.13
N GLY A 202 -18.33 16.47 -6.89
CA GLY A 202 -17.49 17.20 -7.84
C GLY A 202 -17.11 16.41 -9.10
N VAL A 203 -17.14 15.08 -9.05
CA VAL A 203 -16.90 14.20 -10.20
C VAL A 203 -18.16 14.06 -11.07
N GLN A 204 -19.34 13.98 -10.47
CA GLN A 204 -20.61 13.90 -11.22
C GLN A 204 -20.93 15.18 -12.00
N THR A 205 -20.60 16.36 -11.46
CA THR A 205 -20.87 17.65 -12.13
C THR A 205 -19.97 17.90 -13.35
N LYS A 206 -18.77 17.31 -13.41
CA LYS A 206 -17.89 17.40 -14.59
C LYS A 206 -18.28 16.44 -15.71
N SER A 207 -18.97 15.35 -15.41
CA SER A 207 -19.41 14.36 -16.40
C SER A 207 -20.66 14.79 -17.19
N ASN A 208 -21.41 15.80 -16.73
CA ASN A 208 -22.63 16.28 -17.38
C ASN A 208 -22.42 17.54 -18.24
N ASN A 209 -21.19 18.04 -18.35
CA ASN A 209 -20.82 19.23 -19.14
C ASN A 209 -19.84 18.91 -20.29
N GLN A 210 -19.75 17.63 -20.70
CA GLN A 210 -19.10 17.17 -21.92
C GLN A 210 -20.11 16.42 -22.79
#